data_AF-A0A5C3QQQ2-F1
#
_entry.id   AF-A0A5C3QQQ2-F1
#
_cell.length_a   1.000
_cell.length_b   1.000
_cell.length_c   1.000
_cell.angle_alpha   90.00
_cell.angle_beta   90.00
_cell.angle_gamma   90.00
#
_symmetry.space_group_name_H-M   'P 1'
#
loop_
_entity.id
_entity.type
_entity.pdbx_description
1 polymer ?
#
loop_
_entity_poly.entity_id
_entity_poly.type
_entity_poly.pdbx_seq_one_letter_code
_entity_poly.pdbx_strand_id
1 'polypeptide(L)'
;MLQGYYRTLESPTPSLQPECMHPRFFPHITSYSSQDTGEVVEFVYVKPLQPEWAIRCVCFEAVIPKTAERIVVKFAESKYGEGAHRYMADRGWAPALRYFVPLDPCRYARLAMVVMNKVQGGDVGESGQKG
;
A
#
# COMPACT_ATOMS: atom_id res chain seq x y z
N MET A 1 -34.69 18.20 -13.47
CA MET A 1 -34.87 17.49 -12.19
C MET A 1 -33.67 16.58 -11.95
N LEU A 2 -32.75 16.98 -11.06
CA LEU A 2 -31.60 16.16 -10.66
C LEU A 2 -32.02 14.99 -9.76
N GLN A 3 -33.07 15.19 -8.94
CA GLN A 3 -33.54 14.20 -7.97
C GLN A 3 -34.07 12.90 -8.59
N GLY A 4 -34.68 12.95 -9.78
CA GLY A 4 -35.16 11.74 -10.47
C GLY A 4 -34.01 10.85 -10.93
N TYR A 5 -32.94 11.46 -11.44
CA TYR A 5 -31.73 10.78 -11.89
C TYR A 5 -31.03 10.03 -10.74
N TYR A 6 -30.90 10.65 -9.56
CA TYR A 6 -30.27 10.00 -8.39
C TYR A 6 -31.12 8.88 -7.76
N ARG A 7 -32.43 8.81 -8.02
CA ARG A 7 -33.28 7.71 -7.52
C ARG A 7 -33.15 6.42 -8.32
N THR A 8 -32.76 6.52 -9.58
CA THR A 8 -32.65 5.36 -10.49
C THR A 8 -31.24 4.80 -10.57
N LEU A 9 -30.26 5.46 -9.96
CA LEU A 9 -28.93 4.89 -9.80
C LEU A 9 -29.04 3.76 -8.79
N GLU A 10 -28.84 2.53 -9.25
CA GLU A 10 -28.48 1.44 -8.36
C GLU A 10 -27.29 1.90 -7.54
N SER A 11 -27.43 1.92 -6.21
CA SER A 11 -26.28 2.17 -5.34
C SER A 11 -25.27 1.08 -5.65
N PRO A 12 -24.10 1.39 -6.25
CA PRO A 12 -23.04 0.42 -6.31
C PRO A 12 -22.63 0.27 -4.86
N THR A 13 -23.13 -0.78 -4.21
CA THR A 13 -22.67 -1.13 -2.89
C THR A 13 -21.43 -1.94 -3.18
N PRO A 14 -20.20 -1.35 -3.16
CA PRO A 14 -19.03 -2.20 -3.13
C PRO A 14 -19.25 -3.10 -1.92
N SER A 15 -19.19 -4.41 -2.11
CA SER A 15 -19.17 -5.34 -0.98
C SER A 15 -17.94 -4.97 -0.15
N LEU A 16 -18.13 -4.12 0.86
CA LEU A 16 -17.07 -3.72 1.77
C LEU A 16 -16.67 -5.01 2.49
N GLN A 17 -15.44 -5.47 2.28
CA GLN A 17 -14.92 -6.54 3.11
C GLN A 17 -14.95 -6.02 4.57
N PRO A 18 -15.40 -6.83 5.55
CA PRO A 18 -15.68 -6.38 6.92
C PRO A 18 -14.56 -5.63 7.65
N GLU A 19 -13.33 -5.70 7.13
CA GLU A 19 -12.11 -5.14 7.72
C GLU A 19 -11.43 -4.09 6.83
N CYS A 20 -12.06 -3.69 5.72
CA CYS A 20 -11.48 -2.73 4.77
C CYS A 20 -12.17 -1.38 4.88
N MET A 21 -11.37 -0.31 4.95
CA MET A 21 -11.90 1.04 4.84
C MET A 21 -12.56 1.26 3.46
N HIS A 22 -13.42 2.27 3.38
CA HIS A 22 -14.10 2.60 2.14
C HIS A 22 -13.08 2.94 1.03
N PRO A 23 -13.22 2.40 -0.21
CA PRO A 23 -12.25 2.55 -1.31
C PRO A 23 -11.83 4.00 -1.61
N ARG A 24 -12.74 4.97 -1.40
CA ARG A 24 -12.49 6.42 -1.57
C ARG A 24 -11.30 6.98 -0.80
N PHE A 25 -10.83 6.29 0.25
CA PHE A 25 -9.70 6.72 1.07
C PHE A 25 -8.35 6.18 0.56
N PHE A 26 -8.37 5.44 -0.55
CA PHE A 26 -7.18 4.83 -1.13
C PHE A 26 -6.88 5.38 -2.52
N PRO A 27 -5.60 5.32 -2.94
CA PRO A 27 -5.23 5.57 -4.33
C PRO A 27 -5.92 4.60 -5.29
N HIS A 28 -6.11 5.03 -6.54
CA HIS A 28 -6.74 4.21 -7.58
C HIS A 28 -5.89 3.03 -8.06
N ILE A 29 -4.59 3.01 -7.75
CA ILE A 29 -3.68 1.94 -8.19
C ILE A 29 -3.92 0.70 -7.33
N THR A 30 -4.24 -0.43 -7.96
CA THR A 30 -4.61 -1.70 -7.31
C THR A 30 -3.85 -2.92 -7.88
N SER A 31 -2.82 -2.70 -8.70
CA SER A 31 -1.98 -3.79 -9.22
C SER A 31 -0.55 -3.32 -9.51
N TYR A 32 0.38 -4.27 -9.62
CA TYR A 32 1.76 -4.05 -10.08
C TYR A 32 2.27 -5.28 -10.83
N SER A 33 3.30 -5.10 -11.67
CA SER A 33 3.98 -6.22 -12.33
C SER A 33 5.09 -6.76 -11.43
N SER A 34 5.03 -8.04 -11.08
CA SER A 34 6.10 -8.72 -10.35
C SER A 34 7.42 -8.59 -11.11
N GLN A 35 8.49 -8.14 -10.45
CA GLN A 35 9.80 -8.03 -11.09
C GLN A 35 10.43 -9.40 -11.37
N ASP A 36 10.07 -10.42 -10.58
CA ASP A 36 10.66 -11.76 -10.70
C ASP A 36 10.02 -12.58 -11.83
N THR A 37 8.69 -12.46 -11.99
CA THR A 37 7.92 -13.32 -12.91
C THR A 37 7.30 -12.55 -14.08
N GLY A 38 7.22 -11.22 -14.02
CA GLY A 38 6.48 -10.41 -14.98
C GLY A 38 4.96 -10.51 -14.86
N GLU A 39 4.42 -11.34 -13.97
CA GLU A 39 2.98 -11.47 -13.76
C GLU A 39 2.38 -10.21 -13.14
N VAL A 40 1.17 -9.85 -13.57
CA VAL A 40 0.39 -8.79 -12.91
C VAL A 40 -0.19 -9.32 -11.59
N VAL A 41 0.22 -8.70 -10.50
CA VAL A 41 -0.25 -8.95 -9.14
C VAL A 41 -1.30 -7.91 -8.78
N GLU A 42 -2.55 -8.36 -8.60
CA GLU A 42 -3.64 -7.53 -8.09
C GLU A 42 -3.68 -7.56 -6.56
N PHE A 43 -4.06 -6.44 -5.96
CA PHE A 43 -4.21 -6.31 -4.51
C PHE A 43 -5.41 -5.44 -4.13
N VAL A 44 -5.88 -5.63 -2.91
CA VAL A 44 -6.97 -4.86 -2.30
C VAL A 44 -6.45 -4.15 -1.06
N TYR A 45 -6.71 -2.86 -0.96
CA TYR A 45 -6.33 -2.08 0.22
C TYR A 45 -7.15 -2.48 1.45
N VAL A 46 -6.49 -2.54 2.59
CA VAL A 46 -7.09 -2.82 3.89
C VAL A 46 -7.21 -1.53 4.69
N LYS A 47 -6.08 -0.87 4.96
CA LYS A 47 -6.00 0.35 5.76
C LYS A 47 -4.71 1.16 5.51
N PRO A 48 -4.73 2.50 5.61
CA PRO A 48 -3.51 3.26 5.87
C PRO A 48 -2.78 2.78 7.14
N LEU A 49 -1.46 2.79 7.08
CA LEU A 49 -0.57 2.38 8.18
C LEU A 49 -0.04 3.56 8.98
N GLN A 50 -0.20 4.77 8.48
CA GLN A 50 0.22 5.98 9.17
C GLN A 50 -0.97 6.71 9.77
N PRO A 51 -0.73 7.49 10.84
CA PRO A 51 -1.75 8.36 11.37
C PRO A 51 -2.13 9.45 10.35
N GLU A 52 -3.37 9.94 10.44
CA GLU A 52 -3.97 10.88 9.49
C GLU A 52 -3.15 12.17 9.26
N TRP A 53 -2.33 12.57 10.23
CA TRP A 53 -1.49 13.77 10.16
C TRP A 53 -0.18 13.58 9.38
N ALA A 54 0.17 12.36 8.97
CA ALA A 54 1.39 12.08 8.23
C ALA A 54 1.24 12.40 6.73
N ILE A 55 1.51 13.65 6.34
CA ILE A 55 1.19 14.19 5.01
C ILE A 55 2.16 13.74 3.89
N ARG A 56 3.41 13.34 4.20
CA ARG A 56 4.49 13.32 3.18
C ARG A 56 4.81 11.97 2.53
N CYS A 57 4.34 10.87 3.09
CA CYS A 57 4.58 9.52 2.55
C CYS A 57 3.41 8.69 3.01
N VAL A 58 2.59 8.14 2.11
CA VAL A 58 1.43 7.34 2.53
C VAL A 58 1.72 5.85 2.30
N CYS A 59 1.70 5.08 3.38
CA CYS A 59 1.86 3.65 3.44
C CYS A 59 0.49 3.03 3.71
N PHE A 60 0.15 2.00 2.95
CA PHE A 60 -1.10 1.27 3.07
C PHE A 60 -0.80 -0.21 3.22
N GLU A 61 -1.56 -0.85 4.09
CA GLU A 61 -1.67 -2.28 4.12
C GLU A 61 -2.61 -2.74 3.01
N ALA A 62 -2.20 -3.76 2.27
CA ALA A 62 -3.02 -4.41 1.26
C ALA A 62 -2.91 -5.93 1.33
N VAL A 63 -3.85 -6.63 0.72
CA VAL A 63 -3.87 -8.08 0.59
C VAL A 63 -3.90 -8.48 -0.88
N ILE A 64 -3.15 -9.52 -1.23
CA ILE A 64 -3.21 -10.15 -2.55
C ILE A 64 -4.31 -11.23 -2.50
N PRO A 65 -5.46 -11.07 -3.18
CA PRO A 65 -6.58 -12.00 -3.04
C PRO A 65 -6.24 -13.44 -3.43
N LYS A 66 -5.38 -13.62 -4.45
CA LYS A 66 -4.96 -14.94 -4.94
C LYS A 66 -4.23 -15.77 -3.89
N THR A 67 -3.46 -15.14 -2.99
CA THR A 67 -2.57 -15.81 -2.05
C THR A 67 -2.91 -15.54 -0.59
N ALA A 68 -3.87 -14.65 -0.33
CA ALA A 68 -4.17 -14.08 0.98
C ALA A 68 -2.98 -13.38 1.67
N GLU A 69 -1.91 -13.10 0.92
CA GLU A 69 -0.69 -12.52 1.45
C GLU A 69 -0.85 -11.02 1.71
N ARG A 70 -0.33 -10.55 2.85
CA ARG A 70 -0.35 -9.12 3.21
C ARG A 70 0.93 -8.43 2.77
N ILE A 71 0.77 -7.29 2.14
CA ILE A 71 1.84 -6.44 1.62
C ILE A 71 1.68 -5.00 2.13
N VAL A 72 2.75 -4.22 1.98
CA VAL A 72 2.72 -2.77 2.16
C VAL A 72 2.90 -2.10 0.82
N VAL A 73 1.98 -1.20 0.48
CA VAL A 73 2.04 -0.32 -0.68
C VAL A 73 2.33 1.09 -0.19
N LYS A 74 3.45 1.67 -0.64
CA LYS A 74 3.88 3.01 -0.26
C LYS A 74 4.03 3.90 -1.49
N PHE A 75 3.54 5.12 -1.37
CA PHE A 75 3.77 6.18 -2.34
C PHE A 75 4.79 7.16 -1.75
N ALA A 76 5.97 7.19 -2.34
CA ALA A 76 7.11 8.00 -1.89
C ALA A 76 7.62 8.87 -3.03
N GLU A 77 8.50 9.83 -2.75
CA GLU A 77 9.15 10.59 -3.82
C GLU A 77 9.94 9.65 -4.76
N SER A 78 9.98 9.99 -6.05
CA SER A 78 10.68 9.25 -7.12
C SER A 78 12.17 9.11 -6.89
N LYS A 79 12.76 9.96 -6.03
CA LYS A 79 14.15 9.83 -5.54
C LYS A 79 14.30 8.83 -4.39
N TYR A 80 13.30 7.96 -4.18
CA TYR A 80 13.40 6.87 -3.23
C TYR A 80 14.67 6.08 -3.48
N GLY A 81 15.46 5.86 -2.42
CA GLY A 81 16.72 5.14 -2.51
C GLY A 81 16.49 3.64 -2.68
N GLU A 82 16.07 3.20 -3.86
CA GLU A 82 15.83 1.78 -4.15
C GLU A 82 17.04 0.91 -3.82
N GLY A 83 18.22 1.30 -4.31
CA GLY A 83 19.47 0.56 -4.05
C GLY A 83 19.81 0.50 -2.57
N ALA A 84 19.62 1.59 -1.84
CA ALA A 84 19.81 1.63 -0.39
C ALA A 84 18.79 0.72 0.33
N HIS A 85 17.53 0.73 -0.10
CA HIS A 85 16.49 -0.14 0.44
C HIS A 85 16.84 -1.61 0.22
N ARG A 86 17.20 -2.01 -1.00
CA ARG A 86 17.60 -3.39 -1.32
C ARG A 86 18.79 -3.82 -0.47
N TYR A 87 19.83 -2.99 -0.40
CA TYR A 87 21.01 -3.24 0.43
C TYR A 87 20.67 -3.49 1.92
N MET A 88 19.72 -2.72 2.47
CA MET A 88 19.21 -2.91 3.83
C MET A 88 18.36 -4.18 3.95
N ALA A 89 17.52 -4.47 2.96
CA ALA A 89 16.66 -5.65 2.96
C ALA A 89 17.47 -6.96 2.92
N ASP A 90 18.54 -7.01 2.14
CA ASP A 90 19.45 -8.16 2.06
C ASP A 90 20.10 -8.50 3.42
N ARG A 91 20.16 -7.52 4.33
CA ARG A 91 20.69 -7.66 5.70
C ARG A 91 19.60 -7.84 6.76
N GLY A 92 18.34 -7.92 6.35
CA GLY A 92 17.19 -7.99 7.24
C GLY A 92 16.88 -6.69 7.99
N TRP A 93 17.43 -5.55 7.56
CA TRP A 93 17.21 -4.24 8.19
C TRP A 93 16.03 -3.47 7.61
N ALA A 94 15.55 -3.88 6.44
CA ALA A 94 14.35 -3.35 5.83
C ALA A 94 13.46 -4.50 5.33
N PRO A 95 12.14 -4.30 5.20
CA PRO A 95 11.27 -5.26 4.55
C PRO A 95 11.73 -5.56 3.13
N ALA A 96 11.61 -6.82 2.70
CA ALA A 96 11.95 -7.22 1.34
C ALA A 96 11.15 -6.41 0.30
N LEU A 97 11.87 -5.84 -0.66
CA LEU A 97 11.31 -5.03 -1.73
C LEU A 97 10.85 -5.94 -2.87
N ARG A 98 9.56 -5.89 -3.20
CA ARG A 98 8.95 -6.68 -4.29
C ARG A 98 8.87 -5.91 -5.59
N TYR A 99 8.63 -4.61 -5.47
CA TYR A 99 8.40 -3.75 -6.62
C TYR A 99 8.79 -2.32 -6.30
N PHE A 100 9.44 -1.68 -7.26
CA PHE A 100 9.72 -0.26 -7.27
C PHE A 100 9.59 0.26 -8.69
N VAL A 101 8.69 1.23 -8.90
CA VAL A 101 8.58 1.94 -10.17
C VAL A 101 8.21 3.42 -9.93
N PRO A 102 8.94 4.36 -10.54
CA PRO A 102 8.50 5.75 -10.67
C PRO A 102 7.17 5.81 -11.42
N LEU A 103 6.17 6.48 -10.85
CA LEU A 103 4.87 6.62 -11.48
C LEU A 103 4.89 7.73 -12.54
N ASP A 104 3.89 7.70 -13.43
CA ASP A 104 3.68 8.74 -14.44
C ASP A 104 3.64 10.14 -13.76
N PRO A 105 4.61 11.02 -14.06
CA PRO A 105 4.70 12.35 -13.46
C PRO A 105 3.46 13.22 -13.71
N CYS A 106 2.77 13.02 -14.84
CA CYS A 106 1.58 13.77 -15.21
C CYS A 106 0.37 13.41 -14.35
N ARG A 107 0.35 12.21 -13.77
CA ARG A 107 -0.79 11.68 -13.00
C ARG A 107 -0.56 11.63 -11.51
N TYR A 108 0.68 11.38 -11.07
CA TYR A 108 0.98 11.07 -9.67
C TYR A 108 2.02 11.99 -9.06
N ALA A 109 2.27 13.16 -9.69
CA ALA A 109 3.42 13.99 -9.36
C ALA A 109 4.72 13.16 -9.39
N ARG A 110 5.83 13.67 -8.88
CA ARG A 110 7.12 12.96 -8.90
C ARG A 110 7.17 11.82 -7.86
N LEU A 111 6.12 11.02 -7.74
CA LEU A 111 6.02 9.89 -6.82
C LEU A 111 6.46 8.57 -7.48
N ALA A 112 6.85 7.62 -6.66
CA ALA A 112 7.08 6.23 -7.01
C ALA A 112 6.17 5.34 -6.16
N MET A 113 5.76 4.23 -6.74
CA MET A 113 5.10 3.14 -6.03
C MET A 113 6.14 2.14 -5.56
N VAL A 114 6.08 1.84 -4.27
CA VAL A 114 6.98 0.91 -3.59
C VAL A 114 6.12 -0.18 -2.96
N VAL A 115 6.36 -1.44 -3.32
CA VAL A 115 5.69 -2.59 -2.72
C VAL A 115 6.70 -3.43 -1.98
N MET A 116 6.40 -3.75 -0.72
CA MET A 116 7.28 -4.52 0.15
C MET A 116 6.50 -5.51 1.02
N ASN A 117 7.19 -6.50 1.58
CA ASN A 117 6.60 -7.42 2.53
C ASN A 117 5.99 -6.67 3.72
N LYS A 118 4.84 -7.14 4.21
CA LYS A 118 4.39 -6.74 5.53
C LYS A 118 5.23 -7.47 6.57
N VAL A 119 5.99 -6.72 7.36
CA VAL A 119 6.68 -7.24 8.56
C VAL A 119 5.76 -7.03 9.75
N GLN A 120 5.61 -8.05 10.60
CA GLN A 120 4.84 -7.90 11.83
C GLN A 120 5.68 -7.09 12.82
N GLY A 121 5.25 -5.87 13.12
CA GLY A 121 5.79 -5.12 14.24
C GLY A 121 5.31 -5.77 15.53
N GLY A 122 6.24 -6.17 16.39
CA GLY A 122 5.94 -6.26 17.81
C GLY A 122 5.91 -4.84 18.35
N ASP A 123 4.88 -4.48 19.11
CA ASP A 123 5.00 -3.33 19.99
C ASP A 123 6.23 -3.57 20.86
N VAL A 124 7.23 -2.69 20.78
CA VAL A 124 8.34 -2.69 21.74
C VAL A 124 7.76 -2.16 23.05
N GLY A 125 7.00 -3.02 23.75
CA GLY A 125 6.75 -2.88 25.17
C GLY A 125 8.08 -3.06 25.89
N GLU A 126 8.39 -2.12 26.78
CA GLU A 126 9.53 -2.11 27.68
C GLU A 126 10.07 -3.51 28.02
N SER A 127 11.18 -3.90 27.40
CA SER A 127 12.00 -4.98 27.95
C SER A 127 12.79 -4.38 29.11
N GLY A 128 12.22 -4.55 30.30
CA GLY A 128 12.75 -4.10 31.57
C GLY A 128 14.21 -4.48 31.79
N GLN A 129 14.92 -3.52 32.35
CA GLN A 129 16.20 -3.73 33.01
C GLN A 129 16.01 -4.73 34.15
N LYS A 130 16.61 -5.92 34.03
CA LYS A 130 16.92 -6.75 35.19
C LYS A 130 18.43 -6.73 35.39
N GLY A 131 18.84 -5.97 36.41
CA GLY A 131 20.07 -6.26 37.14
C GLY A 131 19.89 -7.45 38.07
#